data_AF-F2U5T3-F1
#
_entry.id   AF-F2U5T3-F1
#
_cell.length_a   1.000
_cell.length_b   1.000
_cell.length_c   1.000
_cell.angle_alpha   90.00
_cell.angle_beta   90.00
_cell.angle_gamma   90.00
#
_symmetry.space_group_name_H-M   'P 1'
#
loop_
_entity.id
_entity.type
_entity.pdbx_description
1 polymer ?
#
loop_
_entity_poly.entity_id
_entity_poly.type
_entity_poly.pdbx_seq_one_letter_code
_entity_poly.pdbx_strand_id
1 'polypeptide(L)'
;MLLRQCMRGCRHVLRRVLLLQQHGARRQASSSTSINDTVQEHTELAWILSCFTPFGDLTRMTQWKAKASQVKVGTLGLFSYPVLMAADILLYKATLVPVGDDQVQHLELTRDIARAFNAHYGRGVFVVPDCVLGDSHRIMSLRDPTKKMSKSDRSPLSRIVLTDSPKDMRKKIQKAVTDSLGPPSYDREHRPGVSNLMAIYSVIADQSLSAVEAEFSSANMETFKSTVADALVTHFTPIQERIAALRQEPGYIESVLAQGAEQARERAAATMDEVKQVVGLSGLNAPASDSVQ
;
A
#
# COMPACT_ATOMS: atom_id res chain seq x y z
N MET A 1 -2.78 -26.08 0.67
CA MET A 1 -1.32 -25.87 0.88
C MET A 1 -0.86 -24.47 0.44
N LEU A 2 -1.23 -24.00 -0.77
CA LEU A 2 -0.93 -22.64 -1.27
C LEU A 2 -1.54 -21.47 -0.44
N LEU A 3 -2.80 -21.57 0.01
CA LEU A 3 -3.43 -20.54 0.86
C LEU A 3 -2.69 -20.35 2.20
N ARG A 4 -2.25 -21.42 2.86
CA ARG A 4 -1.46 -21.34 4.11
C ARG A 4 -0.08 -20.71 3.88
N GLN A 5 0.52 -20.90 2.72
CA GLN A 5 1.82 -20.32 2.35
C GLN A 5 1.69 -18.83 2.00
N CYS A 6 0.59 -18.44 1.34
CA CYS A 6 0.24 -17.05 1.06
C CYS A 6 -0.06 -16.27 2.36
N MET A 7 -0.83 -16.86 3.28
CA MET A 7 -1.14 -16.27 4.59
C MET A 7 0.11 -16.13 5.49
N ARG A 8 1.06 -17.07 5.44
CA ARG A 8 2.37 -16.94 6.11
C ARG A 8 3.21 -15.82 5.50
N GLY A 9 3.18 -15.66 4.17
CA GLY A 9 3.80 -14.54 3.46
C GLY A 9 3.19 -13.19 3.83
N CYS A 10 1.85 -13.10 3.87
CA CYS A 10 1.12 -11.90 4.29
C CYS A 10 1.42 -11.54 5.74
N ARG A 11 1.42 -12.49 6.69
CA ARG A 11 1.81 -12.23 8.09
C ARG A 11 3.26 -11.75 8.20
N HIS A 12 4.18 -12.26 7.39
CA HIS A 12 5.58 -11.82 7.40
C HIS A 12 5.75 -10.41 6.81
N VAL A 13 4.98 -10.06 5.78
CA VAL A 13 4.96 -8.72 5.18
C VAL A 13 4.23 -7.72 6.08
N LEU A 14 3.14 -8.08 6.74
CA LEU A 14 2.42 -7.23 7.68
C LEU A 14 3.19 -6.98 8.96
N ARG A 15 3.86 -8.02 9.53
CA ARG A 15 4.82 -7.80 10.61
C ARG A 15 5.86 -6.77 10.16
N ARG A 16 6.39 -6.85 8.94
CA ARG A 16 7.30 -5.81 8.42
C ARG A 16 6.65 -4.43 8.31
N VAL A 17 5.39 -4.30 7.88
CA VAL A 17 4.69 -3.00 7.74
C VAL A 17 4.38 -2.35 9.11
N LEU A 18 3.91 -3.13 10.09
CA LEU A 18 3.70 -2.68 11.48
C LEU A 18 4.97 -2.12 12.11
N LEU A 19 6.09 -2.82 11.90
CA LEU A 19 7.40 -2.40 12.40
C LEU A 19 7.87 -1.08 11.78
N LEU A 20 7.40 -0.75 10.57
CA LEU A 20 7.74 0.48 9.86
C LEU A 20 6.79 1.64 10.23
N GLN A 21 5.50 1.35 10.40
CA GLN A 21 4.52 2.34 10.83
C GLN A 21 4.80 2.90 12.23
N GLN A 22 5.36 2.08 13.13
CA GLN A 22 5.79 2.55 14.47
C GLN A 22 7.05 3.44 14.43
N HIS A 23 7.78 3.51 13.30
CA HIS A 23 8.94 4.39 13.14
C HIS A 23 8.64 5.68 12.35
N GLY A 24 7.72 5.62 11.37
CA GLY A 24 7.37 6.77 10.55
C GLY A 24 6.37 7.75 11.19
N ALA A 25 5.77 7.40 12.32
CA ALA A 25 4.74 8.22 12.95
C ALA A 25 5.35 9.24 13.93
N ARG A 26 5.39 10.52 13.52
CA ARG A 26 5.09 11.61 14.47
C ARG A 26 3.87 11.20 15.27
N ARG A 27 3.92 11.36 16.60
CA ARG A 27 2.80 11.13 17.52
C ARG A 27 1.58 11.94 17.07
N GLN A 28 0.70 11.37 16.25
CA GLN A 28 -0.65 11.88 16.03
C GLN A 28 -1.63 10.70 15.90
N ALA A 29 -2.57 10.70 16.86
CA ALA A 29 -3.90 10.10 16.86
C ALA A 29 -4.09 8.63 16.42
N SER A 30 -4.39 7.76 17.39
CA SER A 30 -5.30 6.60 17.28
C SER A 30 -5.30 5.80 15.96
N SER A 31 -4.14 5.34 15.49
CA SER A 31 -4.06 4.45 14.32
C SER A 31 -4.32 2.99 14.73
N SER A 32 -5.50 2.46 14.41
CA SER A 32 -5.83 1.04 14.60
C SER A 32 -5.09 0.19 13.56
N THR A 33 -4.26 -0.76 13.99
CA THR A 33 -3.53 -1.65 13.06
C THR A 33 -4.00 -3.09 13.21
N SER A 34 -4.81 -3.56 12.27
CA SER A 34 -5.33 -4.92 12.22
C SER A 34 -4.91 -5.65 10.94
N ILE A 35 -5.16 -6.95 10.88
CA ILE A 35 -5.03 -7.75 9.65
C ILE A 35 -6.43 -8.01 9.11
N ASN A 36 -6.67 -7.78 7.81
CA ASN A 36 -8.00 -7.98 7.22
C ASN A 36 -8.54 -9.42 7.40
N ASP A 37 -7.69 -10.43 7.67
CA ASP A 37 -8.11 -11.80 7.96
C ASP A 37 -8.74 -12.00 9.36
N THR A 38 -8.72 -10.97 10.22
CA THR A 38 -9.24 -11.04 11.60
C THR A 38 -10.59 -10.34 11.81
N VAL A 39 -11.12 -9.71 10.75
CA VAL A 39 -12.35 -8.92 10.75
C VAL A 39 -13.24 -9.42 9.62
N GLN A 40 -14.26 -10.19 9.96
CA GLN A 40 -15.14 -10.91 9.00
C GLN A 40 -15.98 -9.94 8.15
N GLU A 41 -16.26 -8.76 8.69
CA GLU A 41 -17.07 -7.71 8.10
C GLU A 41 -16.52 -7.27 6.73
N HIS A 42 -15.20 -7.38 6.50
CA HIS A 42 -14.58 -7.13 5.19
C HIS A 42 -15.18 -8.00 4.10
N THR A 43 -15.29 -9.30 4.37
CA THR A 43 -15.83 -10.26 3.40
C THR A 43 -17.34 -10.14 3.26
N GLU A 44 -18.05 -9.88 4.36
CA GLU A 44 -19.50 -9.66 4.35
C GLU A 44 -19.86 -8.42 3.52
N LEU A 45 -19.19 -7.30 3.77
CA LEU A 45 -19.44 -6.08 3.01
C LEU A 45 -19.00 -6.23 1.56
N ALA A 46 -17.86 -6.86 1.27
CA ALA A 46 -17.42 -7.10 -0.10
C ALA A 46 -18.46 -7.90 -0.92
N TRP A 47 -19.15 -8.86 -0.29
CA TRP A 47 -20.23 -9.58 -0.95
C TRP A 47 -21.41 -8.65 -1.28
N ILE A 48 -21.86 -7.84 -0.34
CA ILE A 48 -22.96 -6.88 -0.55
C ILE A 48 -22.58 -5.86 -1.64
N LEU A 49 -21.37 -5.27 -1.56
CA LEU A 49 -20.90 -4.30 -2.55
C LEU A 49 -20.74 -4.89 -3.94
N SER A 50 -20.51 -6.20 -4.07
CA SER A 50 -20.45 -6.85 -5.38
C SER A 50 -21.79 -6.76 -6.12
N CYS A 51 -22.92 -6.71 -5.42
CA CYS A 51 -24.24 -6.50 -6.00
C CYS A 51 -24.46 -5.07 -6.54
N PHE A 52 -23.61 -4.12 -6.12
CA PHE A 52 -23.59 -2.73 -6.60
C PHE A 52 -22.45 -2.46 -7.59
N THR A 53 -21.69 -3.49 -7.97
CA THR A 53 -20.53 -3.35 -8.85
C THR A 53 -20.83 -3.94 -10.24
N PRO A 54 -21.00 -3.12 -11.28
CA PRO A 54 -21.20 -3.64 -12.63
C PRO A 54 -19.99 -4.43 -13.11
N PHE A 55 -20.25 -5.58 -13.74
CA PHE A 55 -19.21 -6.43 -14.32
C PHE A 55 -18.32 -5.67 -15.33
N GLY A 56 -18.93 -4.74 -16.07
CA GLY A 56 -18.23 -3.88 -17.04
C GLY A 56 -17.13 -3.02 -16.41
N ASP A 57 -17.32 -2.52 -15.19
CA ASP A 57 -16.33 -1.67 -14.53
C ASP A 57 -15.07 -2.45 -14.17
N LEU A 58 -15.25 -3.67 -13.64
CA LEU A 58 -14.14 -4.57 -13.30
C LEU A 58 -13.36 -5.02 -14.54
N THR A 59 -14.05 -5.36 -15.64
CA THR A 59 -13.37 -5.79 -16.89
C THR A 59 -12.57 -4.67 -17.56
N ARG A 60 -12.94 -3.40 -17.36
CA ARG A 60 -12.22 -2.24 -17.91
C ARG A 60 -10.97 -1.87 -17.14
N MET A 61 -10.77 -2.40 -15.94
CA MET A 61 -9.63 -2.03 -15.10
C MET A 61 -8.29 -2.37 -15.74
N THR A 62 -7.38 -1.39 -15.71
CA THR A 62 -6.03 -1.50 -16.28
C THR A 62 -5.23 -2.62 -15.62
N GLN A 63 -5.34 -2.73 -14.29
CA GLN A 63 -4.67 -3.77 -13.49
C GLN A 63 -5.18 -5.17 -13.84
N TRP A 64 -6.48 -5.33 -14.05
CA TRP A 64 -7.04 -6.60 -14.51
C TRP A 64 -6.47 -6.98 -15.87
N LYS A 65 -6.54 -6.08 -16.86
CA LYS A 65 -6.03 -6.32 -18.23
C LYS A 65 -4.54 -6.70 -18.22
N ALA A 66 -3.71 -5.96 -17.48
CA ALA A 66 -2.27 -6.19 -17.40
C ALA A 66 -1.90 -7.49 -16.68
N LYS A 67 -2.63 -7.87 -15.63
CA LYS A 67 -2.35 -9.12 -14.88
C LYS A 67 -2.95 -10.34 -15.56
N ALA A 68 -4.15 -10.22 -16.14
CA ALA A 68 -4.82 -11.29 -16.88
C ALA A 68 -3.98 -11.77 -18.06
N SER A 69 -3.27 -10.87 -18.76
CA SER A 69 -2.36 -11.25 -19.85
C SER A 69 -1.10 -11.99 -19.37
N GLN A 70 -0.78 -11.95 -18.07
CA GLN A 70 0.41 -12.59 -17.49
C GLN A 70 0.11 -13.94 -16.82
N VAL A 71 -1.17 -14.27 -16.59
CA VAL A 71 -1.59 -15.52 -15.96
C VAL A 71 -2.34 -16.39 -16.97
N LYS A 72 -2.04 -17.69 -17.00
CA LYS A 72 -2.74 -18.63 -17.90
C LYS A 72 -4.22 -18.78 -17.58
N VAL A 73 -4.59 -18.64 -16.30
CA VAL A 73 -5.97 -18.67 -15.80
C VAL A 73 -6.08 -17.62 -14.69
N GLY A 74 -6.90 -16.60 -14.91
CA GLY A 74 -7.23 -15.61 -13.88
C GLY A 74 -8.18 -16.21 -12.85
N THR A 75 -8.04 -15.83 -11.58
CA THR A 75 -8.98 -16.23 -10.52
C THR A 75 -10.04 -15.16 -10.32
N LEU A 76 -11.22 -15.56 -9.81
CA LEU A 76 -12.26 -14.61 -9.42
C LEU A 76 -11.71 -13.58 -8.42
N GLY A 77 -10.89 -13.99 -7.46
CA GLY A 77 -10.28 -13.07 -6.50
C GLY A 77 -9.39 -12.01 -7.16
N LEU A 78 -8.66 -12.36 -8.22
CA LEU A 78 -7.87 -11.36 -8.97
C LEU A 78 -8.77 -10.37 -9.75
N PHE A 79 -9.96 -10.81 -10.13
CA PHE A 79 -10.93 -9.96 -10.81
C PHE A 79 -11.71 -9.06 -9.84
N SER A 80 -12.11 -9.60 -8.68
CA SER A 80 -13.00 -8.94 -7.72
C SER A 80 -12.31 -8.26 -6.54
N TYR A 81 -10.98 -8.38 -6.37
CA TYR A 81 -10.29 -7.68 -5.27
C TYR A 81 -10.53 -6.16 -5.21
N PRO A 82 -10.83 -5.42 -6.30
CA PRO A 82 -11.17 -4.00 -6.18
C PRO A 82 -12.45 -3.76 -5.37
N VAL A 83 -13.38 -4.73 -5.37
CA VAL A 83 -14.59 -4.69 -4.51
C VAL A 83 -14.24 -4.95 -3.05
N LEU A 84 -13.32 -5.88 -2.79
CA LEU A 84 -12.80 -6.10 -1.44
C LEU A 84 -12.05 -4.85 -0.93
N MET A 85 -11.28 -4.18 -1.78
CA MET A 85 -10.65 -2.90 -1.46
C MET A 85 -11.68 -1.81 -1.14
N ALA A 86 -12.80 -1.76 -1.87
CA ALA A 86 -13.89 -0.84 -1.54
C ALA A 86 -14.48 -1.15 -0.15
N ALA A 87 -14.68 -2.43 0.17
CA ALA A 87 -15.14 -2.83 1.51
C ALA A 87 -14.14 -2.43 2.61
N ASP A 88 -12.84 -2.64 2.38
CA ASP A 88 -11.76 -2.27 3.31
C ASP A 88 -11.80 -0.76 3.65
N ILE A 89 -12.18 0.09 2.70
CA ILE A 89 -12.25 1.54 2.86
C ILE A 89 -13.56 1.97 3.52
N LEU A 90 -14.69 1.46 3.01
CA LEU A 90 -16.02 1.93 3.37
C LEU A 90 -16.48 1.45 4.75
N LEU A 91 -16.01 0.28 5.23
CA LEU A 91 -16.29 -0.20 6.59
C LEU A 91 -15.89 0.79 7.67
N TYR A 92 -14.79 1.50 7.46
CA TYR A 92 -14.24 2.45 8.43
C TYR A 92 -14.66 3.89 8.16
N LYS A 93 -15.59 4.11 7.22
CA LYS A 93 -16.06 5.43 6.79
C LYS A 93 -14.90 6.40 6.50
N ALA A 94 -13.85 5.89 5.85
CA ALA A 94 -12.64 6.66 5.58
C ALA A 94 -12.96 7.87 4.69
N THR A 95 -12.52 9.05 5.10
CA THR A 95 -12.66 10.29 4.33
C THR A 95 -11.51 10.50 3.36
N LEU A 96 -10.30 10.05 3.72
CA LEU A 96 -9.08 10.25 2.97
C LEU A 96 -8.32 8.93 2.83
N VAL A 97 -7.96 8.57 1.61
CA VAL A 97 -7.23 7.32 1.33
C VAL A 97 -5.93 7.65 0.59
N PRO A 98 -4.76 7.39 1.20
CA PRO A 98 -3.48 7.54 0.51
C PRO A 98 -3.31 6.40 -0.51
N VAL A 99 -3.23 6.75 -1.79
CA VAL A 99 -3.04 5.79 -2.88
C VAL A 99 -1.89 6.22 -3.78
N GLY A 100 -1.20 5.23 -4.34
CA GLY A 100 -0.28 5.49 -5.45
C GLY A 100 -1.03 5.60 -6.77
N ASP A 101 -0.41 6.21 -7.79
CA ASP A 101 -0.98 6.39 -9.14
C ASP A 101 -1.63 5.11 -9.71
N ASP A 102 -1.05 3.95 -9.41
CA ASP A 102 -1.49 2.65 -9.91
C ASP A 102 -2.81 2.14 -9.29
N GLN A 103 -3.28 2.78 -8.22
CA GLN A 103 -4.48 2.41 -7.46
C GLN A 103 -5.61 3.45 -7.55
N VAL A 104 -5.38 4.60 -8.21
CA VAL A 104 -6.39 5.66 -8.37
C VAL A 104 -7.67 5.13 -9.01
N GLN A 105 -7.56 4.27 -10.01
CA GLN A 105 -8.72 3.65 -10.67
C GLN A 105 -9.57 2.79 -9.70
N HIS A 106 -8.96 2.11 -8.72
CA HIS A 106 -9.73 1.35 -7.73
C HIS A 106 -10.41 2.26 -6.71
N LEU A 107 -9.79 3.40 -6.38
CA LEU A 107 -10.40 4.38 -5.50
C LEU A 107 -11.60 5.05 -6.17
N GLU A 108 -11.53 5.34 -7.47
CA GLU A 108 -12.70 5.81 -8.22
C GLU A 108 -13.82 4.77 -8.25
N LEU A 109 -13.51 3.48 -8.46
CA LEU A 109 -14.52 2.42 -8.32
C LEU A 109 -15.14 2.44 -6.92
N THR A 110 -14.34 2.60 -5.86
CA THR A 110 -14.83 2.66 -4.49
C THR A 110 -15.81 3.83 -4.30
N ARG A 111 -15.51 4.99 -4.88
CA ARG A 111 -16.39 6.18 -4.85
C ARG A 111 -17.69 5.92 -5.59
N ASP A 112 -17.63 5.28 -6.75
CA ASP A 112 -18.82 4.96 -7.54
C ASP A 112 -19.72 3.94 -6.85
N ILE A 113 -19.14 2.89 -6.25
CA ILE A 113 -19.88 1.92 -5.43
C ILE A 113 -20.55 2.62 -4.24
N ALA A 114 -19.83 3.48 -3.52
CA ALA A 114 -20.39 4.22 -2.38
C ALA A 114 -21.56 5.11 -2.79
N ARG A 115 -21.43 5.85 -3.90
CA ARG A 115 -22.50 6.67 -4.46
C ARG A 115 -23.69 5.84 -4.90
N ALA A 116 -23.46 4.74 -5.60
CA ALA A 116 -24.52 3.85 -6.09
C ALA A 116 -25.31 3.25 -4.92
N PHE A 117 -24.64 2.77 -3.89
CA PHE A 117 -25.28 2.24 -2.69
C PHE A 117 -26.12 3.32 -1.98
N ASN A 118 -25.52 4.49 -1.72
CA ASN A 118 -26.23 5.58 -1.04
C ASN A 118 -27.44 6.06 -1.83
N ALA A 119 -27.33 6.17 -3.16
CA ALA A 119 -28.42 6.58 -4.03
C ALA A 119 -29.54 5.52 -4.08
N HIS A 120 -29.19 4.24 -4.16
CA HIS A 120 -30.16 3.15 -4.22
C HIS A 120 -31.07 3.12 -2.98
N TYR A 121 -30.50 3.34 -1.79
CA TYR A 121 -31.23 3.32 -0.54
C TYR A 121 -31.69 4.70 -0.05
N GLY A 122 -31.35 5.78 -0.77
CA GLY A 122 -31.67 7.15 -0.36
C GLY A 122 -31.08 7.54 1.00
N ARG A 123 -29.97 6.92 1.41
CA ARG A 123 -29.32 7.13 2.72
C ARG A 123 -27.82 7.29 2.57
N GLY A 124 -27.23 8.24 3.29
CA GLY A 124 -25.79 8.47 3.33
C GLY A 124 -25.06 7.51 4.26
N VAL A 125 -25.15 6.19 4.01
CA VAL A 125 -24.50 5.16 4.83
C VAL A 125 -22.98 5.27 4.74
N PHE A 126 -22.48 5.42 3.50
CA PHE A 126 -21.05 5.53 3.23
C PHE A 126 -20.60 6.96 2.99
N VAL A 127 -19.44 7.28 3.55
CA VAL A 127 -18.67 8.47 3.16
C VAL A 127 -17.99 8.17 1.83
N VAL A 128 -18.04 9.11 0.88
CA VAL A 128 -17.31 8.98 -0.39
C VAL A 128 -15.85 9.40 -0.14
N PRO A 129 -14.88 8.48 -0.21
CA PRO A 129 -13.49 8.76 0.16
C PRO A 129 -12.78 9.61 -0.90
N ASP A 130 -12.01 10.61 -0.47
CA ASP A 130 -11.13 11.39 -1.33
C ASP A 130 -9.72 10.81 -1.40
N CYS A 131 -9.06 11.08 -2.52
CA CYS A 131 -7.70 10.62 -2.81
C CYS A 131 -6.68 11.56 -2.19
N VAL A 132 -5.78 11.01 -1.37
CA VAL A 132 -4.53 11.70 -1.04
C VAL A 132 -3.44 11.10 -1.92
N LEU A 133 -3.11 11.80 -3.00
CA LEU A 133 -1.89 11.49 -3.74
C LEU A 133 -0.73 11.88 -2.84
N GLY A 134 0.06 10.91 -2.40
CA GLY A 134 1.27 11.24 -1.66
C GLY A 134 2.22 12.02 -2.57
N ASP A 135 2.95 12.99 -2.03
CA ASP A 135 4.10 13.66 -2.67
C ASP A 135 5.26 12.70 -2.98
N SER A 136 4.99 11.39 -3.07
CA SER A 136 6.01 10.38 -3.23
C SER A 136 6.67 10.60 -4.58
N HIS A 137 7.88 11.15 -4.56
CA HIS A 137 8.81 11.05 -5.67
C HIS A 137 8.74 9.62 -6.18
N ARG A 138 8.26 9.45 -7.41
CA ARG A 138 8.07 8.13 -8.00
C ARG A 138 9.43 7.47 -8.15
N ILE A 139 9.77 6.60 -7.20
CA ILE A 139 11.06 5.93 -7.17
C ILE A 139 11.11 4.87 -8.26
N MET A 140 12.09 4.98 -9.14
CA MET A 140 12.28 4.11 -10.28
C MET A 140 13.21 2.94 -9.94
N SER A 141 13.15 1.89 -10.75
CA SER A 141 14.02 0.74 -10.65
C SER A 141 15.48 1.14 -10.84
N LEU A 142 16.36 0.62 -10.00
CA LEU A 142 17.81 0.86 -10.09
C LEU A 142 18.44 0.22 -11.34
N ARG A 143 17.75 -0.71 -12.00
CA ARG A 143 18.23 -1.41 -13.20
C ARG A 143 17.58 -0.94 -14.49
N ASP A 144 16.39 -0.36 -14.39
CA ASP A 144 15.63 0.17 -15.52
C ASP A 144 14.90 1.43 -15.02
N PRO A 145 15.52 2.61 -15.15
CA PRO A 145 15.00 3.84 -14.56
C PRO A 145 13.73 4.36 -15.27
N THR A 146 13.29 3.70 -16.36
CA THR A 146 11.99 3.98 -17.01
C THR A 146 10.83 3.27 -16.31
N LYS A 147 11.12 2.24 -15.50
CA LYS A 147 10.11 1.45 -14.79
C LYS A 147 10.06 1.83 -13.31
N LYS A 148 8.84 1.90 -12.76
CA LYS A 148 8.62 2.07 -11.32
C LYS A 148 9.27 0.91 -10.56
N MET A 149 9.88 1.19 -9.41
CA MET A 149 10.42 0.15 -8.55
C MET A 149 9.30 -0.79 -8.09
N SER A 150 9.49 -2.10 -8.25
CA SER A 150 8.50 -3.12 -7.90
C SER A 150 9.06 -4.15 -6.93
N LYS A 151 8.30 -4.47 -5.88
CA LYS A 151 8.62 -5.53 -4.91
C LYS A 151 8.69 -6.92 -5.55
N SER A 152 7.95 -7.13 -6.64
CA SER A 152 7.83 -8.42 -7.34
C SER A 152 8.76 -8.58 -8.55
N ASP A 153 9.62 -7.58 -8.81
CA ASP A 153 10.58 -7.66 -9.91
C ASP A 153 11.55 -8.85 -9.71
N ARG A 154 11.84 -9.59 -10.79
CA ARG A 154 12.69 -10.79 -10.75
C ARG A 154 14.12 -10.48 -10.32
N SER A 155 14.62 -9.29 -10.62
CA SER A 155 15.98 -8.87 -10.26
C SER A 155 15.99 -8.24 -8.87
N PRO A 156 16.69 -8.81 -7.87
CA PRO A 156 16.84 -8.17 -6.56
C PRO A 156 17.61 -6.84 -6.63
N LEU A 157 18.41 -6.64 -7.69
CA LEU A 157 19.21 -5.43 -7.88
C LEU A 157 18.37 -4.24 -8.35
N SER A 158 17.12 -4.44 -8.78
CA SER A 158 16.24 -3.35 -9.23
C SER A 158 15.67 -2.52 -8.08
N ARG A 159 15.80 -2.98 -6.83
CA ARG A 159 15.13 -2.39 -5.66
C ARG A 159 15.96 -2.46 -4.40
N ILE A 160 15.77 -1.48 -3.52
CA ILE A 160 16.19 -1.55 -2.12
C ILE A 160 15.06 -2.14 -1.29
N VAL A 161 15.37 -3.09 -0.43
CA VAL A 161 14.44 -3.67 0.55
C VAL A 161 14.88 -3.20 1.93
N LEU A 162 13.93 -2.87 2.80
CA LEU A 162 14.18 -2.35 4.14
C LEU A 162 14.99 -3.29 5.04
N THR A 163 15.10 -4.57 4.66
CA THR A 163 15.90 -5.58 5.37
C THR A 163 17.17 -5.96 4.62
N ASP A 164 17.56 -5.22 3.58
CA ASP A 164 18.85 -5.39 2.93
C ASP A 164 19.97 -5.07 3.92
N SER A 165 21.05 -5.84 3.92
CA SER A 165 22.21 -5.48 4.73
C SER A 165 22.85 -4.17 4.24
N PRO A 166 23.63 -3.45 5.07
CA PRO A 166 24.40 -2.31 4.62
C PRO A 166 25.28 -2.60 3.39
N LYS A 167 25.81 -3.83 3.30
CA LYS A 167 26.59 -4.29 2.16
C LYS A 167 25.74 -4.45 0.90
N ASP A 168 24.53 -4.98 1.03
CA ASP A 168 23.62 -5.15 -0.10
C ASP A 168 23.09 -3.81 -0.61
N MET A 169 22.74 -2.88 0.29
CA MET A 169 22.32 -1.53 -0.09
C MET A 169 23.41 -0.82 -0.91
N ARG A 170 24.66 -0.82 -0.39
CA ARG A 170 25.81 -0.28 -1.13
C ARG A 170 26.00 -0.94 -2.47
N LYS A 171 26.00 -2.27 -2.53
CA LYS A 171 26.16 -3.02 -3.78
C LYS A 171 25.08 -2.68 -4.81
N LYS A 172 23.82 -2.52 -4.38
CA LYS A 172 22.69 -2.22 -5.27
C LYS A 172 22.77 -0.81 -5.83
N ILE A 173 23.10 0.19 -5.00
CA ILE A 173 23.29 1.56 -5.45
C ILE A 173 24.50 1.67 -6.38
N GLN A 174 25.61 1.01 -6.06
CA GLN A 174 26.78 1.00 -6.95
C GLN A 174 26.48 0.36 -8.32
N LYS A 175 25.63 -0.68 -8.34
CA LYS A 175 25.17 -1.33 -9.58
C LYS A 175 23.97 -0.66 -10.25
N ALA A 176 23.50 0.47 -9.71
CA ALA A 176 22.41 1.22 -10.32
C ALA A 176 22.85 1.74 -11.70
N VAL A 177 21.96 1.65 -12.67
CA VAL A 177 22.18 2.13 -14.03
C VAL A 177 22.17 3.66 -14.03
N THR A 178 23.28 4.24 -14.48
CA THR A 178 23.47 5.67 -14.70
C THR A 178 24.08 5.86 -16.08
N ASP A 179 24.07 7.09 -16.57
CA ASP A 179 24.87 7.47 -17.73
C ASP A 179 26.36 7.60 -17.37
N SER A 180 27.19 7.83 -18.40
CA SER A 180 28.62 8.11 -18.30
C SER A 180 28.94 9.58 -18.59
N LEU A 181 27.95 10.47 -18.46
CA LEU A 181 28.13 11.90 -18.67
C LEU A 181 28.83 12.51 -17.44
N GLY A 182 29.13 13.81 -17.51
CA GLY A 182 29.84 14.55 -16.46
C GLY A 182 29.13 14.56 -15.08
N PRO A 183 29.40 15.55 -14.22
CA PRO A 183 28.93 15.54 -12.84
C PRO A 183 27.40 15.28 -12.73
N PRO A 184 26.92 14.66 -11.63
CA PRO A 184 25.50 14.38 -11.44
C PRO A 184 24.63 15.63 -11.60
N SER A 185 23.61 15.53 -12.43
CA SER A 185 22.61 16.59 -12.63
C SER A 185 21.23 15.99 -12.77
N TYR A 186 20.22 16.78 -12.42
CA TYR A 186 18.84 16.39 -12.44
C TYR A 186 18.21 16.66 -13.80
N ASP A 187 18.05 15.60 -14.58
CA ASP A 187 17.29 15.59 -15.83
C ASP A 187 16.53 14.26 -15.94
N ARG A 188 15.21 14.29 -15.79
CA ARG A 188 14.39 13.06 -15.83
C ARG A 188 14.28 12.47 -17.23
N GLU A 189 14.40 13.28 -18.27
CA GLU A 189 14.22 12.84 -19.64
C GLU A 189 15.53 12.24 -20.18
N HIS A 190 16.65 12.93 -19.99
CA HIS A 190 17.93 12.54 -20.55
C HIS A 190 18.83 11.76 -19.58
N ARG A 191 18.66 11.94 -18.26
CA ARG A 191 19.47 11.29 -17.21
C ARG A 191 18.62 10.59 -16.14
N PRO A 192 17.64 9.74 -16.53
CA PRO A 192 16.64 9.20 -15.60
C PRO A 192 17.25 8.40 -14.43
N GLY A 193 18.36 7.69 -14.66
CA GLY A 193 19.05 6.94 -13.61
C GLY A 193 19.70 7.83 -12.55
N VAL A 194 20.37 8.90 -12.97
CA VAL A 194 21.01 9.88 -12.08
C VAL A 194 19.94 10.64 -11.30
N SER A 195 18.92 11.15 -12.01
CA SER A 195 17.78 11.86 -11.43
C SER A 195 17.03 11.04 -10.39
N ASN A 196 16.89 9.72 -10.60
CA ASN A 196 16.29 8.82 -9.62
C ASN A 196 17.13 8.75 -8.33
N LEU A 197 18.46 8.60 -8.44
CA LEU A 197 19.34 8.57 -7.27
C LEU A 197 19.37 9.92 -6.53
N MET A 198 19.35 11.04 -7.27
CA MET A 198 19.29 12.38 -6.67
C MET A 198 17.98 12.62 -5.93
N ALA A 199 16.85 12.17 -6.49
CA ALA A 199 15.56 12.23 -5.81
C ALA A 199 15.55 11.37 -4.53
N ILE A 200 16.14 10.17 -4.56
CA ILE A 200 16.29 9.34 -3.36
C ILE A 200 17.13 10.06 -2.29
N TYR A 201 18.27 10.62 -2.68
CA TYR A 201 19.16 11.33 -1.75
C TYR A 201 18.50 12.58 -1.16
N SER A 202 17.87 13.40 -2.00
CA SER A 202 17.13 14.61 -1.62
C SER A 202 16.12 14.33 -0.50
N VAL A 203 15.35 13.26 -0.61
CA VAL A 203 14.35 12.88 0.42
C VAL A 203 15.01 12.41 1.71
N ILE A 204 16.11 11.66 1.63
CA ILE A 204 16.79 11.10 2.80
C ILE A 204 17.58 12.17 3.57
N ALA A 205 18.21 13.08 2.83
CA ALA A 205 18.99 14.18 3.37
C ALA A 205 18.12 15.38 3.77
N ASP A 206 16.82 15.37 3.45
CA ASP A 206 15.89 16.49 3.64
C ASP A 206 16.39 17.79 2.97
N GLN A 207 16.83 17.67 1.72
CA GLN A 207 17.40 18.74 0.92
C GLN A 207 16.64 18.92 -0.38
N SER A 208 16.54 20.15 -0.89
CA SER A 208 16.00 20.40 -2.23
C SER A 208 16.88 19.80 -3.33
N LEU A 209 16.30 19.40 -4.45
CA LEU A 209 17.06 18.87 -5.61
C LEU A 209 18.15 19.82 -6.09
N SER A 210 17.89 21.13 -6.07
CA SER A 210 18.88 22.16 -6.45
C SER A 210 20.07 22.19 -5.48
N ALA A 211 19.85 22.00 -4.18
CA ALA A 211 20.93 21.90 -3.21
C ALA A 211 21.77 20.63 -3.44
N VAL A 212 21.12 19.51 -3.76
CA VAL A 212 21.80 18.25 -4.09
C VAL A 212 22.64 18.40 -5.37
N GLU A 213 22.12 19.05 -6.41
CA GLU A 213 22.90 19.35 -7.63
C GLU A 213 24.14 20.21 -7.33
N ALA A 214 23.99 21.23 -6.49
CA ALA A 214 25.12 22.08 -6.09
C ALA A 214 26.17 21.27 -5.31
N GLU A 215 25.73 20.42 -4.38
CA GLU A 215 26.59 19.53 -3.57
C GLU A 215 27.44 18.60 -4.44
N PHE A 216 26.87 18.05 -5.52
CA PHE A 216 27.55 17.10 -6.41
C PHE A 216 28.14 17.73 -7.69
N SER A 217 28.14 19.05 -7.81
CA SER A 217 28.59 19.77 -9.02
C SER A 217 30.02 19.43 -9.48
N SER A 218 30.90 19.05 -8.55
CA SER A 218 32.29 18.64 -8.84
C SER A 218 32.55 17.15 -8.59
N ALA A 219 31.54 16.37 -8.24
CA ALA A 219 31.69 14.95 -7.94
C ALA A 219 31.68 14.09 -9.21
N ASN A 220 32.40 12.96 -9.16
CA ASN A 220 32.23 11.90 -10.16
C ASN A 220 31.09 10.94 -9.77
N MET A 221 30.67 10.08 -10.70
CA MET A 221 29.56 9.13 -10.48
C MET A 221 29.82 8.12 -9.37
N GLU A 222 31.07 7.71 -9.15
CA GLU A 222 31.43 6.74 -8.11
C GLU A 222 31.28 7.34 -6.72
N THR A 223 31.81 8.56 -6.52
CA THR A 223 31.64 9.33 -5.28
C THR A 223 30.17 9.59 -5.02
N PHE A 224 29.42 10.06 -6.02
CA PHE A 224 27.98 10.29 -5.89
C PHE A 224 27.20 9.04 -5.44
N LYS A 225 27.42 7.89 -6.11
CA LYS A 225 26.77 6.63 -5.72
C LYS A 225 27.19 6.17 -4.34
N SER A 226 28.44 6.40 -3.95
CA SER A 226 28.93 6.06 -2.60
C SER A 226 28.22 6.90 -1.54
N THR A 227 28.14 8.21 -1.73
CA THR A 227 27.45 9.13 -0.82
C THR A 227 25.96 8.79 -0.69
N VAL A 228 25.27 8.54 -1.82
CA VAL A 228 23.87 8.10 -1.82
C VAL A 228 23.69 6.80 -1.04
N ALA A 229 24.59 5.84 -1.25
CA ALA A 229 24.53 4.55 -0.55
C ALA A 229 24.75 4.70 0.96
N ASP A 230 25.70 5.54 1.38
CA ASP A 230 25.98 5.76 2.79
C ASP A 230 24.84 6.51 3.49
N ALA A 231 24.23 7.50 2.83
CA ALA A 231 23.03 8.16 3.35
C ALA A 231 21.86 7.17 3.54
N LEU A 232 21.63 6.30 2.55
CA LEU A 232 20.63 5.22 2.64
C LEU A 232 20.89 4.27 3.82
N VAL A 233 22.15 3.83 3.98
CA VAL A 233 22.54 2.94 5.08
C VAL A 233 22.29 3.62 6.42
N THR A 234 22.79 4.84 6.61
CA THR A 234 22.62 5.63 7.84
C THR A 234 21.15 5.81 8.19
N HIS A 235 20.31 6.11 7.19
CA HIS A 235 18.87 6.30 7.39
C HIS A 235 18.15 5.01 7.78
N PHE A 236 18.49 3.87 7.16
CA PHE A 236 17.78 2.61 7.41
C PHE A 236 18.32 1.78 8.58
N THR A 237 19.57 1.95 9.00
CA THR A 237 20.15 1.25 10.15
C THR A 237 19.29 1.31 11.42
N PRO A 238 18.85 2.48 11.93
CA PRO A 238 18.03 2.52 13.15
C PRO A 238 16.68 1.78 12.99
N ILE A 239 16.09 1.83 11.80
CA ILE A 239 14.85 1.11 11.48
C ILE A 239 15.09 -0.41 11.50
N GLN A 240 16.22 -0.86 10.95
CA GLN A 240 16.60 -2.27 10.92
C GLN A 240 16.87 -2.83 12.31
N GLU A 241 17.54 -2.05 13.17
CA GLU A 241 17.80 -2.40 14.56
C GLU A 241 16.49 -2.57 15.34
N ARG A 242 15.53 -1.66 15.16
CA ARG A 242 14.22 -1.80 15.81
C ARG A 242 13.42 -2.98 15.27
N ILE A 243 13.46 -3.23 13.97
CA ILE A 243 12.85 -4.44 13.37
C ILE A 243 13.47 -5.69 14.02
N ALA A 244 14.78 -5.72 14.23
CA ALA A 244 15.46 -6.83 14.87
C ALA A 244 15.07 -6.99 16.35
N ALA A 245 15.01 -5.90 17.11
CA ALA A 245 14.55 -5.89 18.50
C ALA A 245 13.12 -6.41 18.63
N LEU A 246 12.18 -5.87 17.84
CA LEU A 246 10.78 -6.27 17.90
C LEU A 246 10.55 -7.72 17.45
N ARG A 247 11.41 -8.28 16.59
CA ARG A 247 11.37 -9.71 16.25
C ARG A 247 11.70 -10.62 17.44
N GLN A 248 12.43 -10.12 18.43
CA GLN A 248 12.70 -10.84 19.68
C GLN A 248 11.55 -10.73 20.68
N GLU A 249 10.53 -9.91 20.38
CA GLU A 249 9.34 -9.69 21.21
C GLU A 249 8.04 -10.13 20.51
N PRO A 250 7.88 -11.43 20.13
CA PRO A 250 6.71 -11.89 19.40
C PRO A 250 5.39 -11.65 20.15
N GLY A 251 5.40 -11.76 21.49
CA GLY A 251 4.21 -11.51 22.32
C GLY A 251 3.73 -10.05 22.26
N TYR A 252 4.65 -9.08 22.16
CA TYR A 252 4.29 -7.68 21.97
C TYR A 252 3.61 -7.47 20.61
N ILE A 253 4.19 -7.98 19.52
CA ILE A 253 3.59 -7.88 18.18
C ILE A 253 2.19 -8.50 18.14
N GLU A 254 2.01 -9.66 18.75
CA GLU A 254 0.72 -10.34 18.83
C GLU A 254 -0.29 -9.56 19.65
N SER A 255 0.13 -8.93 20.76
CA SER A 255 -0.74 -8.08 21.56
C SER A 255 -1.20 -6.83 20.80
N VAL A 256 -0.31 -6.17 20.06
CA VAL A 256 -0.64 -4.99 19.25
C VAL A 256 -1.61 -5.38 18.13
N LEU A 257 -1.37 -6.51 17.46
CA LEU A 257 -2.26 -7.03 16.43
C LEU A 257 -3.64 -7.39 16.98
N ALA A 258 -3.71 -8.02 18.15
CA ALA A 258 -4.97 -8.38 18.79
C ALA A 258 -5.77 -7.13 19.19
N GLN A 259 -5.11 -6.12 19.80
CA GLN A 259 -5.74 -4.86 20.15
C GLN A 259 -6.26 -4.10 18.93
N GLY A 260 -5.46 -4.05 17.86
CA GLY A 260 -5.87 -3.40 16.62
C GLY A 260 -7.01 -4.13 15.92
N ALA A 261 -7.01 -5.47 15.94
CA ALA A 261 -8.11 -6.28 15.43
C ALA A 261 -9.43 -6.03 16.20
N GLU A 262 -9.35 -5.88 17.53
CA GLU A 262 -10.53 -5.58 18.34
C GLU A 262 -11.12 -4.21 18.00
N GLN A 263 -10.28 -3.16 17.99
CA GLN A 263 -10.72 -1.80 17.61
C GLN A 263 -11.27 -1.74 16.18
N ALA A 264 -10.67 -2.50 15.27
CA ALA A 264 -11.14 -2.60 13.89
C ALA A 264 -12.49 -3.33 13.82
N ARG A 265 -12.69 -4.40 14.59
CA ARG A 265 -13.95 -5.14 14.63
C ARG A 265 -15.08 -4.28 15.19
N GLU A 266 -14.85 -3.57 16.29
CA GLU A 266 -15.86 -2.67 16.87
C GLU A 266 -16.37 -1.63 15.85
N ARG A 267 -15.44 -0.98 15.13
CA ARG A 267 -15.80 0.02 14.11
C ARG A 267 -16.49 -0.61 12.90
N ALA A 268 -15.95 -1.72 12.40
CA ALA A 268 -16.49 -2.41 11.25
C ALA A 268 -17.90 -2.97 11.53
N ALA A 269 -18.11 -3.55 12.71
CA ALA A 269 -19.40 -4.07 13.14
C ALA A 269 -20.46 -2.98 13.18
N ALA A 270 -20.16 -1.79 13.74
CA ALA A 270 -21.09 -0.67 13.76
C ALA A 270 -21.53 -0.24 12.35
N THR A 271 -20.60 -0.15 11.39
CA THR A 271 -20.95 0.14 9.99
C THR A 271 -21.73 -1.01 9.35
N MET A 272 -21.36 -2.26 9.64
CA MET A 272 -22.03 -3.44 9.09
C MET A 272 -23.46 -3.58 9.60
N ASP A 273 -23.73 -3.19 10.85
CA ASP A 273 -25.09 -3.16 11.41
C ASP A 273 -25.97 -2.13 10.68
N GLU A 274 -25.44 -0.93 10.41
CA GLU A 274 -26.14 0.08 9.60
C GLU A 274 -26.42 -0.43 8.18
N VAL A 275 -25.42 -1.05 7.55
CA VAL A 275 -25.59 -1.66 6.22
C VAL A 275 -26.67 -2.75 6.26
N LYS A 276 -26.60 -3.70 7.21
CA LYS A 276 -27.59 -4.78 7.38
C LYS A 276 -28.99 -4.23 7.58
N GLN A 277 -29.16 -3.12 8.31
CA GLN A 277 -30.47 -2.49 8.51
C GLN A 277 -31.02 -1.94 7.21
N VAL A 278 -30.17 -1.25 6.44
CA VAL A 278 -30.56 -0.61 5.19
C VAL A 278 -30.84 -1.64 4.09
N VAL A 279 -30.06 -2.73 4.03
CA VAL A 279 -30.29 -3.80 3.05
C VAL A 279 -31.40 -4.79 3.46
N GLY A 280 -31.95 -4.67 4.68
CA GLY A 280 -33.03 -5.52 5.18
C GLY A 280 -32.59 -6.88 5.76
N LEU A 281 -31.32 -7.04 6.14
CA LEU A 281 -30.77 -8.27 6.72
C LEU A 281 -30.78 -8.31 8.25
N SER A 282 -31.19 -7.24 8.93
CA SER A 282 -31.19 -7.14 10.41
C SER A 282 -32.24 -7.99 11.14
N GLY A 283 -33.08 -8.74 10.41
CA GLY A 283 -34.25 -9.42 10.97
C GLY A 283 -34.18 -10.95 11.09
N LEU A 284 -33.12 -11.63 10.62
CA LEU A 284 -33.11 -13.10 10.56
C LEU A 284 -32.97 -13.81 11.94
N ASN A 285 -32.70 -13.06 13.02
CA ASN A 285 -32.72 -13.55 14.40
C ASN A 285 -33.95 -13.08 15.20
N ALA A 286 -34.87 -12.32 14.59
CA ALA A 286 -36.16 -12.04 15.20
C ALA A 286 -37.10 -13.23 14.91
N PRO A 287 -37.85 -13.76 15.90
CA PRO A 287 -38.87 -14.76 15.62
C PRO A 287 -39.81 -14.19 14.57
N ALA A 288 -40.11 -14.99 13.53
CA ALA A 288 -41.06 -14.62 12.49
C ALA A 288 -42.35 -14.17 13.18
N SER A 289 -42.65 -12.87 13.12
CA SER A 289 -43.97 -12.39 13.46
C SER A 289 -44.89 -12.84 12.32
N ASP A 290 -45.65 -13.89 12.57
CA ASP A 290 -46.79 -14.27 11.74
C ASP A 290 -47.69 -13.05 11.55
N SER A 291 -47.69 -12.48 10.35
CA SER A 291 -48.81 -11.71 9.80
C SER A 291 -48.45 -11.15 8.44
N VAL A 292 -48.85 -11.88 7.38
CA VAL A 292 -49.51 -11.23 6.24
C VAL A 292 -50.62 -12.16 5.77
N GLN A 293 -51.86 -11.75 6.05
CA GLN A 293 -53.06 -12.10 5.28
C GLN A 293 -53.06 -11.31 3.96
#